data_AF-A0A836VYQ8-F1
#
_entry.id   AF-A0A836VYQ8-F1
#
_cell.length_a   1.000
_cell.length_b   1.000
_cell.length_c   1.000
_cell.angle_alpha   90.00
_cell.angle_beta   90.00
_cell.angle_gamma   90.00
#
_symmetry.space_group_name_H-M   'P 1'
#
loop_
_entity.id
_entity.type
_entity.pdbx_description
1 polymer ?
#
loop_
_entity_poly.entity_id
_entity_poly.type
_entity_poly.pdbx_seq_one_letter_code
_entity_poly.pdbx_strand_id
1 'polypeptide(L)'
;CLNKIKKFKSVEKVIKMVEDSGVYDPEIIPHDPRYKWNKDNFGPLYIPEEGETVKIDTFTLPLYHRIIAVYENNDLAVKNGKVFINGKEADSYTFKMNYYLMMGDNRSNSADSRFWGFVPEDHVVGKPIFIWMSMDKDKTIFTGKIRWNRILRNANVK
;
A
#
# COMPACT_ATOMS: atom_id res chain seq x y z
N CYS A 1 11.88 16.52 15.91
CA CYS A 1 11.12 17.70 15.44
C CYS A 1 10.12 18.19 16.50
N LEU A 2 9.16 17.35 16.93
CA LEU A 2 8.17 17.70 17.97
C LEU A 2 8.73 18.35 19.24
N ASN A 3 9.80 17.79 19.83
CA ASN A 3 10.41 18.34 21.05
C ASN A 3 11.06 19.72 20.87
N LYS A 4 11.32 20.16 19.63
CA LYS A 4 11.76 21.52 19.33
C LYS A 4 10.57 22.47 19.26
N ILE A 5 9.45 22.03 18.68
CA ILE A 5 8.22 22.81 18.54
C ILE A 5 7.55 23.06 19.90
N LYS A 6 7.56 22.07 20.79
CA LYS A 6 7.05 22.20 22.17
C LYS A 6 7.75 23.26 23.03
N LYS A 7 8.90 23.80 22.59
CA LYS A 7 9.68 24.81 23.33
C LYS A 7 9.23 26.24 23.05
N PHE A 8 8.41 26.47 22.03
CA PHE A 8 7.90 27.81 21.74
C PHE A 8 6.80 28.18 22.73
N LYS A 9 6.91 29.34 23.39
CA LYS A 9 5.94 29.82 24.39
C LYS A 9 4.51 29.96 23.85
N SER A 10 4.36 30.15 22.54
CA SER A 10 3.07 30.29 21.85
C SER A 10 2.41 28.96 21.49
N VAL A 11 3.05 27.82 21.77
CA VAL A 11 2.52 26.49 21.45
C VAL A 11 1.92 25.87 22.71
N GLU A 12 0.59 25.81 22.76
CA GLU A 12 -0.15 25.25 23.90
C GLU A 12 -0.05 23.73 23.95
N LYS A 13 -0.22 23.04 22.81
CA LYS A 13 -0.16 21.58 22.74
C LYS A 13 0.34 21.12 21.38
N VAL A 14 1.12 20.04 21.37
CA VAL A 14 1.49 19.30 20.15
C VAL A 14 1.06 17.85 20.33
N ILE A 15 0.04 17.46 19.58
CA ILE A 15 -0.47 16.08 19.51
C ILE A 15 -0.06 15.45 18.19
N LYS A 16 0.32 14.18 18.23
CA LYS A 16 0.48 13.37 17.03
C LYS A 16 -0.89 12.78 16.70
N MET A 17 -1.40 13.06 15.51
CA MET A 17 -2.60 12.39 15.02
C MET A 17 -2.18 11.00 14.55
N VAL A 18 -2.54 9.99 15.35
CA VAL A 18 -2.36 8.57 15.03
C VAL A 18 -3.67 7.90 15.37
N GLU A 19 -4.15 7.04 14.48
CA GLU A 19 -5.35 6.27 14.75
C GLU A 19 -5.07 5.08 15.66
N ASP A 20 -6.02 4.78 16.54
CA ASP A 20 -5.93 3.63 17.44
C ASP A 20 -6.05 2.32 16.67
N SER A 21 -5.39 1.28 17.16
CA SER A 21 -5.51 -0.07 16.59
C SER A 21 -6.92 -0.61 16.80
N GLY A 22 -7.45 -1.33 15.81
CA GLY A 22 -8.81 -1.91 15.88
C GLY A 22 -9.93 -0.93 15.51
N VAL A 23 -9.60 0.25 14.97
CA VAL A 23 -10.57 1.15 14.34
C VAL A 23 -10.63 0.83 12.84
N TYR A 24 -11.83 0.54 12.34
CA TYR A 24 -12.06 0.30 10.91
C TYR A 24 -12.11 1.61 10.15
N ASP A 25 -11.31 1.70 9.09
CA ASP A 25 -11.30 2.79 8.12
C ASP A 25 -11.91 2.30 6.78
N PRO A 26 -13.04 2.88 6.32
CA PRO A 26 -13.68 2.47 5.07
C PRO A 26 -12.87 2.82 3.82
N GLU A 27 -11.89 3.72 3.90
CA GLU A 27 -11.00 4.04 2.76
C GLU A 27 -9.89 3.00 2.56
N ILE A 28 -9.68 2.13 3.54
CA ILE A 28 -8.61 1.14 3.55
C ILE A 28 -9.15 -0.20 3.04
N ILE A 29 -8.35 -0.87 2.19
CA ILE A 29 -8.69 -2.21 1.69
C ILE A 29 -8.78 -3.19 2.88
N PRO A 30 -9.67 -4.20 2.83
CA PRO A 30 -10.52 -4.61 1.71
C PRO A 30 -11.90 -3.94 1.66
N HIS A 31 -12.11 -2.79 2.33
CA HIS A 31 -13.42 -2.13 2.47
C HIS A 31 -14.48 -3.01 3.13
N ASP A 32 -14.05 -3.84 4.09
CA ASP A 32 -14.92 -4.73 4.83
C ASP A 32 -14.74 -4.51 6.34
N PRO A 33 -15.81 -4.17 7.10
CA PRO A 33 -15.73 -3.81 8.51
C PRO A 33 -15.27 -4.95 9.43
N ARG A 34 -15.23 -6.20 8.94
CA ARG A 34 -14.62 -7.32 9.66
C ARG A 34 -13.11 -7.12 9.83
N TYR A 35 -12.49 -6.39 8.91
CA TYR A 35 -11.10 -5.99 8.98
C TYR A 35 -11.00 -4.62 9.62
N LYS A 36 -10.70 -4.59 10.92
CA LYS A 36 -10.55 -3.36 11.70
C LYS A 36 -9.19 -2.69 11.46
N TRP A 37 -8.84 -2.54 10.20
CA TRP A 37 -7.61 -1.91 9.76
C TRP A 37 -7.83 -0.44 9.52
N ASN A 38 -6.76 0.32 9.73
CA ASN A 38 -6.73 1.73 9.36
C ASN A 38 -5.38 2.10 8.76
N LYS A 39 -5.30 3.34 8.29
CA LYS A 39 -4.08 3.93 7.74
C LYS A 39 -2.86 3.73 8.64
N ASP A 40 -3.04 3.80 9.96
CA ASP A 40 -1.95 3.66 10.89
C ASP A 40 -1.63 2.22 11.29
N ASN A 41 -2.66 1.37 11.37
CA ASN A 41 -2.63 -0.02 11.82
C ASN A 41 -3.23 -0.92 10.73
N PHE A 42 -2.40 -1.29 9.75
CA PHE A 42 -2.80 -2.08 8.59
C PHE A 42 -2.33 -3.54 8.72
N GLY A 43 -3.19 -4.49 8.37
CA GLY A 43 -2.86 -5.92 8.36
C GLY A 43 -3.18 -6.66 9.67
N PRO A 44 -2.85 -7.95 9.75
CA PRO A 44 -1.95 -8.70 8.87
C PRO A 44 -2.55 -9.00 7.49
N LEU A 45 -1.75 -8.81 6.43
CA LEU A 45 -2.12 -9.13 5.05
C LEU A 45 -1.08 -10.08 4.47
N TYR A 46 -1.54 -11.20 3.92
CA TYR A 46 -0.69 -12.12 3.18
C TYR A 46 -0.59 -11.68 1.72
N ILE A 47 0.62 -11.71 1.16
CA ILE A 47 0.90 -11.32 -0.22
C ILE A 47 1.20 -12.61 -0.99
N PRO A 48 0.33 -13.02 -1.92
CA PRO A 48 0.51 -14.27 -2.65
C PRO A 48 1.62 -14.19 -3.69
N GLU A 49 2.35 -15.29 -3.85
CA GLU A 49 3.28 -15.49 -4.97
C GLU A 49 2.63 -16.28 -6.12
N GLU A 50 3.24 -16.21 -7.30
CA GLU A 50 2.82 -16.99 -8.47
C GLU A 50 2.81 -18.49 -8.14
N GLY A 51 1.71 -19.18 -8.50
CA GLY A 51 1.55 -20.62 -8.30
C GLY A 51 1.13 -21.01 -6.87
N GLU A 52 1.09 -20.07 -5.94
CA GLU A 52 0.60 -20.34 -4.59
C GLU A 52 -0.91 -20.51 -4.58
N THR A 53 -1.40 -21.41 -3.73
CA THR A 53 -2.84 -21.63 -3.51
C THR A 53 -3.26 -21.20 -2.12
N VAL A 54 -4.26 -20.31 -2.06
CA VAL A 54 -4.85 -19.87 -0.79
C VAL A 54 -6.31 -20.32 -0.69
N LYS A 55 -6.79 -20.48 0.54
CA LYS A 55 -8.20 -20.75 0.81
C LYS A 55 -9.04 -19.51 0.49
N ILE A 56 -10.12 -19.69 -0.29
CA ILE A 56 -11.10 -18.66 -0.62
C ILE A 56 -12.44 -18.97 0.05
N ASP A 57 -12.85 -18.08 0.93
CA ASP A 57 -14.18 -18.07 1.54
C ASP A 57 -14.72 -16.64 1.64
N THR A 58 -15.88 -16.47 2.25
CA THR A 58 -16.51 -15.13 2.36
C THR A 58 -15.69 -14.15 3.19
N PHE A 59 -14.71 -14.59 3.98
CA PHE A 59 -13.80 -13.71 4.71
C PHE A 59 -12.59 -13.37 3.87
N THR A 60 -11.92 -14.34 3.26
CA THR A 60 -10.69 -14.09 2.50
C THR A 60 -10.95 -13.50 1.10
N LEU A 61 -12.11 -13.73 0.51
CA LEU A 61 -12.45 -13.23 -0.83
C LEU A 61 -12.30 -11.70 -0.96
N PRO A 62 -12.82 -10.85 -0.05
CA PRO A 62 -12.58 -9.40 -0.08
C PRO A 62 -11.10 -8.99 -0.23
N LEU A 63 -10.16 -9.73 0.39
CA LEU A 63 -8.73 -9.42 0.31
C LEU A 63 -8.17 -9.63 -1.11
N TYR A 64 -8.64 -10.66 -1.80
CA TYR A 64 -8.12 -11.08 -3.10
C TYR A 64 -9.07 -10.81 -4.27
N HIS A 65 -10.23 -10.21 -4.03
CA HIS A 65 -11.28 -9.97 -5.02
C HIS A 65 -10.73 -9.25 -6.26
N ARG A 66 -9.98 -8.16 -6.05
CA ARG A 66 -9.40 -7.38 -7.16
C ARG A 66 -8.37 -8.18 -7.97
N ILE A 67 -7.56 -9.01 -7.30
CA ILE A 67 -6.62 -9.91 -7.97
C ILE A 67 -7.39 -10.87 -8.89
N ILE A 68 -8.32 -11.62 -8.30
CA ILE A 68 -9.00 -12.71 -9.00
C ILE A 68 -9.90 -12.17 -10.12
N ALA A 69 -10.68 -11.11 -9.86
CA ALA A 69 -11.63 -10.58 -10.82
C ALA A 69 -11.02 -9.66 -11.87
N VAL A 70 -10.15 -8.72 -11.45
CA VAL A 70 -9.69 -7.64 -12.32
C VAL A 70 -8.36 -8.00 -12.98
N TYR A 71 -7.37 -8.44 -12.20
CA TYR A 71 -6.03 -8.69 -12.74
C TYR A 71 -5.94 -10.04 -13.46
N GLU A 72 -6.59 -11.08 -12.92
CA GLU A 72 -6.56 -12.43 -13.50
C GLU A 72 -7.80 -12.78 -14.33
N ASN A 73 -8.71 -11.81 -14.52
CA ASN A 73 -9.88 -11.86 -15.39
C ASN A 73 -10.81 -13.06 -15.14
N ASN A 74 -11.21 -13.29 -13.90
CA ASN A 74 -12.19 -14.32 -13.56
C ASN A 74 -13.53 -13.73 -13.10
N ASP A 75 -14.62 -14.44 -13.37
CA ASP A 75 -15.93 -14.09 -12.84
C ASP A 75 -16.06 -14.58 -11.39
N LEU A 76 -16.44 -13.68 -10.48
CA LEU A 76 -16.70 -13.99 -9.07
C LEU A 76 -18.18 -13.87 -8.73
N ALA A 77 -18.71 -14.85 -8.01
CA ALA A 77 -20.04 -14.77 -7.42
C ALA A 77 -20.06 -15.40 -6.03
N VAL A 78 -20.84 -14.83 -5.11
CA VAL A 78 -21.12 -15.43 -3.81
C VAL A 78 -22.60 -15.79 -3.75
N LYS A 79 -22.92 -17.07 -3.58
CA LYS A 79 -24.30 -17.57 -3.51
C LYS A 79 -24.43 -18.52 -2.33
N ASN A 80 -25.40 -18.28 -1.45
CA ASN A 80 -25.66 -19.11 -0.26
C ASN A 80 -24.41 -19.34 0.61
N GLY A 81 -23.57 -18.31 0.77
CA GLY A 81 -22.33 -18.39 1.56
C GLY A 81 -21.17 -19.14 0.89
N LYS A 82 -21.34 -19.61 -0.36
CA LYS A 82 -20.31 -20.28 -1.15
C LYS A 82 -19.77 -19.34 -2.22
N VAL A 83 -18.46 -19.44 -2.47
CA VAL A 83 -17.77 -18.67 -3.51
C VAL A 83 -17.76 -19.49 -4.80
N PHE A 84 -18.03 -18.81 -5.91
CA PHE A 84 -17.99 -19.37 -7.25
C PHE A 84 -17.01 -18.56 -8.08
N ILE A 85 -16.10 -19.26 -8.77
CA ILE A 85 -15.11 -18.69 -9.70
C ILE A 85 -15.40 -19.28 -11.08
N ASN A 86 -15.69 -18.44 -12.06
CA ASN A 86 -16.07 -18.85 -13.42
C ASN A 86 -17.23 -19.86 -13.42
N GLY A 87 -18.22 -19.63 -12.56
CA GLY A 87 -19.42 -20.47 -12.44
C GLY A 87 -19.25 -21.78 -11.67
N LYS A 88 -18.04 -22.13 -11.22
CA LYS A 88 -17.77 -23.33 -10.43
C LYS A 88 -17.58 -22.97 -8.96
N GLU A 89 -18.16 -23.77 -8.07
CA GLU A 89 -17.91 -23.62 -6.63
C GLU A 89 -16.41 -23.83 -6.35
N ALA A 90 -15.82 -22.92 -5.59
CA ALA A 90 -14.40 -22.94 -5.25
C ALA A 90 -14.20 -22.60 -3.78
N ASP A 91 -13.31 -23.34 -3.12
CA ASP A 91 -12.87 -23.13 -1.74
C ASP A 91 -11.42 -22.63 -1.65
N SER A 92 -10.77 -22.49 -2.81
CA SER A 92 -9.37 -22.14 -2.96
C SER A 92 -9.11 -21.48 -4.31
N TYR A 93 -7.99 -20.77 -4.43
CA TYR A 93 -7.56 -20.14 -5.66
C TYR A 93 -6.04 -20.18 -5.79
N THR A 94 -5.56 -20.50 -6.99
CA THR A 94 -4.14 -20.50 -7.34
C THR A 94 -3.81 -19.25 -8.14
N PHE A 95 -2.87 -18.44 -7.65
CA PHE A 95 -2.48 -17.19 -8.29
C PHE A 95 -1.64 -17.42 -9.54
N LYS A 96 -1.87 -16.63 -10.57
CA LYS A 96 -1.22 -16.78 -11.88
C LYS A 96 0.01 -15.89 -12.08
N MET A 97 0.31 -15.01 -11.13
CA MET A 97 1.40 -14.05 -11.20
C MET A 97 1.80 -13.56 -9.81
N ASN A 98 2.94 -12.86 -9.72
CA ASN A 98 3.39 -12.24 -8.48
C ASN A 98 2.65 -10.92 -8.19
N TYR A 99 2.47 -10.63 -6.90
CA TYR A 99 1.81 -9.40 -6.43
C TYR A 99 2.67 -8.65 -5.43
N TYR A 100 2.51 -7.32 -5.42
CA TYR A 100 3.28 -6.43 -4.58
C TYR A 100 2.39 -5.49 -3.78
N LEU A 101 2.84 -5.20 -2.55
CA LEU A 101 2.34 -4.08 -1.76
C LEU A 101 3.33 -2.92 -1.89
N MET A 102 2.90 -1.80 -2.44
CA MET A 102 3.69 -0.58 -2.55
C MET A 102 3.33 0.39 -1.42
N MET A 103 4.34 0.99 -0.80
CA MET A 103 4.15 1.95 0.27
C MET A 103 4.89 3.26 -0.06
N GLY A 104 4.21 4.39 0.14
CA GLY A 104 4.82 5.69 -0.01
C GLY A 104 5.76 6.00 1.16
N ASP A 105 6.87 6.68 0.87
CA ASP A 105 7.83 7.15 1.86
C ASP A 105 7.19 8.16 2.84
N ASN A 106 6.31 9.02 2.34
CA ASN A 106 5.44 9.87 3.14
C ASN A 106 4.15 9.13 3.51
N ARG A 107 4.28 8.08 4.33
CA ARG A 107 3.20 7.17 4.72
C ARG A 107 1.91 7.87 5.17
N SER A 108 2.03 8.98 5.92
CA SER A 108 0.87 9.72 6.43
C SER A 108 0.14 10.55 5.36
N ASN A 109 0.69 10.71 4.16
CA ASN A 109 0.09 11.51 3.10
C ASN A 109 0.21 10.84 1.72
N SER A 110 0.26 9.50 1.71
CA SER A 110 0.37 8.71 0.51
C SER A 110 -0.86 7.81 0.40
N ALA A 111 -1.60 7.96 -0.71
CA ALA A 111 -2.55 6.96 -1.16
C ALA A 111 -1.76 5.84 -1.86
N ASP A 112 -1.24 4.91 -1.05
CA ASP A 112 -0.47 3.75 -1.51
C ASP A 112 -1.31 2.46 -1.42
N SER A 113 -0.71 1.27 -1.53
CA SER A 113 -1.43 0.00 -1.63
C SER A 113 -2.40 -0.27 -0.48
N ARG A 114 -2.25 0.39 0.67
CA ARG A 114 -3.23 0.32 1.77
C ARG A 114 -4.62 0.81 1.34
N PHE A 115 -4.69 1.73 0.38
CA PHE A 115 -5.92 2.35 -0.11
C PHE A 115 -6.43 1.71 -1.40
N TRP A 116 -5.54 1.33 -2.32
CA TRP A 116 -5.95 0.86 -3.66
C TRP A 116 -5.66 -0.60 -3.97
N GLY A 117 -4.94 -1.34 -3.12
CA GLY A 117 -4.73 -2.79 -3.29
C GLY A 117 -3.35 -3.21 -3.75
N PHE A 118 -3.26 -4.47 -4.15
CA PHE A 118 -2.07 -5.07 -4.73
C PHE A 118 -1.74 -4.50 -6.12
N VAL A 119 -0.45 -4.50 -6.45
CA VAL A 119 0.06 -4.29 -7.81
C VAL A 119 0.49 -5.63 -8.41
N PRO A 120 -0.07 -6.06 -9.54
CA PRO A 120 0.42 -7.23 -10.26
C PRO A 120 1.79 -6.96 -10.90
N GLU A 121 2.60 -7.99 -11.09
CA GLU A 121 3.97 -7.85 -11.61
C GLU A 121 4.05 -7.26 -13.02
N ASP A 122 3.06 -7.50 -13.86
CA ASP A 122 2.96 -6.97 -15.22
C ASP A 122 2.73 -5.44 -15.27
N HIS A 123 2.34 -4.83 -14.14
CA HIS A 123 2.22 -3.38 -13.99
C HIS A 123 3.53 -2.73 -13.48
N VAL A 124 4.57 -3.54 -13.23
CA VAL A 124 5.89 -3.06 -12.76
C VAL A 124 6.86 -2.98 -13.94
N VAL A 125 6.98 -1.79 -14.53
CA VAL A 125 7.79 -1.58 -15.74
C VAL A 125 9.31 -1.60 -15.49
N GLY A 126 9.78 -1.28 -14.27
CA GLY A 126 11.22 -1.32 -14.00
C GLY A 126 11.65 -0.69 -12.67
N LYS A 127 12.98 -0.65 -12.48
CA LYS A 127 13.64 -0.11 -11.28
C LYS A 127 14.17 1.30 -11.54
N PRO A 128 14.11 2.23 -10.57
CA PRO A 128 14.76 3.53 -10.73
C PRO A 128 16.27 3.34 -10.90
N ILE A 129 16.82 3.89 -11.99
CA ILE A 129 18.23 3.69 -12.36
C ILE A 129 19.14 4.83 -11.87
N PHE A 130 18.65 6.07 -11.77
CA PHE A 130 19.44 7.20 -11.24
C PHE A 130 18.55 8.33 -10.71
N ILE A 131 19.14 9.19 -9.88
CA ILE A 131 18.48 10.38 -9.34
C ILE A 131 18.61 11.52 -10.36
N TRP A 132 17.53 11.83 -11.08
CA TRP A 132 17.54 12.90 -12.09
C TRP A 132 17.52 14.30 -11.48
N MET A 133 16.95 14.47 -10.29
CA MET A 133 16.88 15.75 -9.58
C MET A 133 16.95 15.56 -8.07
N SER A 134 17.75 16.41 -7.40
CA SER A 134 17.80 16.48 -5.94
C SER A 134 17.92 17.93 -5.51
N MET A 135 16.95 18.39 -4.72
CA MET A 135 16.87 19.78 -4.24
C MET A 135 16.87 19.82 -2.71
N ASP A 136 17.49 20.86 -2.17
CA ASP A 136 17.43 21.21 -0.77
C ASP A 136 16.26 22.16 -0.52
N LYS A 137 15.34 21.79 0.38
CA LYS A 137 14.15 22.59 0.65
C LYS A 137 14.49 23.89 1.41
N ASP A 138 15.60 23.91 2.13
CA ASP A 138 15.99 25.02 3.00
C ASP A 138 16.92 26.03 2.30
N LYS A 139 17.24 25.81 1.02
CA LYS A 139 18.13 26.67 0.24
C LYS A 139 17.41 27.32 -0.95
N THR A 140 17.75 28.57 -1.22
CA THR A 140 17.35 29.28 -2.44
C THR A 140 18.20 28.83 -3.63
N ILE A 141 17.72 29.08 -4.85
CA ILE A 141 18.47 28.75 -6.09
C ILE A 141 19.90 29.32 -6.03
N PHE A 142 20.04 30.54 -5.50
CA PHE A 142 21.32 31.24 -5.35
C PHE A 142 22.21 30.71 -4.21
N THR A 143 21.64 30.05 -3.20
CA THR A 143 22.40 29.49 -2.06
C THR A 143 22.67 27.99 -2.20
N GLY A 144 22.59 27.45 -3.41
CA GLY A 144 22.86 26.04 -3.69
C GLY A 144 21.67 25.12 -3.42
N LYS A 145 20.48 25.45 -3.96
CA LYS A 145 19.29 24.61 -3.91
C LYS A 145 19.49 23.24 -4.55
N ILE A 146 20.29 23.16 -5.60
CA ILE A 146 20.51 21.93 -6.35
C ILE A 146 21.66 21.14 -5.71
N ARG A 147 21.38 19.91 -5.29
CA ARG A 147 22.36 18.98 -4.70
C ARG A 147 23.06 18.21 -5.82
N TRP A 148 23.94 18.88 -6.56
CA TRP A 148 24.67 18.34 -7.70
C TRP A 148 25.40 17.03 -7.40
N ASN A 149 25.90 16.87 -6.16
CA ASN A 149 26.54 15.64 -5.71
C ASN A 149 25.62 14.42 -5.67
N ARG A 150 24.30 14.57 -5.78
CA ARG A 150 23.32 13.47 -5.79
C ARG A 150 22.71 13.20 -7.17
N ILE A 151 22.83 14.14 -8.10
CA ILE A 151 22.26 14.02 -9.45
C ILE A 151 23.08 13.01 -10.26
N LEU A 152 22.42 12.22 -11.11
CA LEU A 152 22.98 11.13 -11.93
C LEU A 152 23.69 10.02 -11.15
N ARG A 153 23.58 10.01 -9.81
CA ARG A 153 24.01 8.84 -9.04
C ARG A 153 23.01 7.72 -9.23
N ASN A 154 23.54 6.51 -9.35
CA ASN A 154 22.72 5.30 -9.41
C ASN A 154 21.87 5.21 -8.15
N ALA A 155 20.58 4.95 -8.30
CA ALA A 155 19.64 4.88 -7.19
C ALA A 155 19.91 3.65 -6.29
N ASN A 156 20.70 2.69 -6.77
CA ASN A 156 21.03 1.43 -6.11
C ASN A 156 22.42 1.41 -5.44
N VAL A 157 23.10 2.56 -5.28
CA VAL A 157 24.38 2.60 -4.54
C VAL A 157 24.09 2.53 -3.05
N LYS A 158 24.37 1.36 -2.46
CA LYS A 158 24.49 1.16 -1.02
C LYS A 158 25.72 1.89 -0.48
#